data_AF-A0ABD4AYM1-F1
#
_entry.id   AF-A0ABD4AYM1-F1
#
_cell.length_a   1.000
_cell.length_b   1.000
_cell.length_c   1.000
_cell.angle_alpha   90.00
_cell.angle_beta   90.00
_cell.angle_gamma   90.00
#
_symmetry.space_group_name_H-M   'P 1'
#
loop_
_entity.id
_entity.type
_entity.pdbx_description
1 polymer ?
#
loop_
_entity_poly.entity_id
_entity_poly.type
_entity_poly.pdbx_seq_one_letter_code
_entity_poly.pdbx_strand_id
1 'polypeptide(L)'
;MHGDVFERSVDIAAQEAERSREDVPGARTVCGWLFTSASASKVAAHLASNALLRSAERARLLRYWDPRVMDLMRAMLSPHQAHALMGLESGWYWTGRDKTLHTLTSRDEGRGLHTALHLTDEQIALLEQAPHINRVLDILQDTGHDVGAVDPLHLARCICQGRQAWAFSDEHEHVIYALHCVLVHEQFDRLPDVRNAMTVEVSQGRSAITALDRFDDTYWQSMANSQSRMGQA
;
A
#
# COMPACT_ATOMS: atom_id res chain seq x y z
N MET A 1 -34.77 6.83 5.86
CA MET A 1 -34.39 6.24 4.55
C MET A 1 -32.90 6.40 4.23
N HIS A 2 -32.22 7.49 4.64
CA HIS A 2 -30.76 7.63 4.44
C HIS A 2 -29.88 6.78 5.38
N GLY A 3 -30.34 6.47 6.60
CA GLY A 3 -29.59 5.65 7.56
C GLY A 3 -29.30 4.22 7.06
N ASP A 4 -30.31 3.59 6.46
CA ASP A 4 -30.24 2.19 5.99
C ASP A 4 -29.16 1.97 4.89
N VAL A 5 -29.02 2.91 3.94
CA VAL A 5 -27.99 2.82 2.90
C VAL A 5 -26.59 3.06 3.47
N PHE A 6 -26.46 4.01 4.40
CA PHE A 6 -25.17 4.30 5.03
C PHE A 6 -24.72 3.12 5.90
N GLU A 7 -25.58 2.65 6.82
CA GLU A 7 -25.30 1.50 7.69
C GLU A 7 -24.93 0.26 6.87
N ARG A 8 -25.72 -0.07 5.83
CA ARG A 8 -25.41 -1.19 4.95
C ARG A 8 -24.08 -1.03 4.21
N SER A 9 -23.73 0.19 3.80
CA SER A 9 -22.43 0.43 3.15
C SER A 9 -21.26 0.26 4.12
N VAL A 10 -21.45 0.58 5.42
CA VAL A 10 -20.45 0.33 6.47
C VAL A 10 -20.24 -1.16 6.67
N ASP A 11 -21.32 -1.94 6.76
CA ASP A 11 -21.22 -3.40 6.90
C ASP A 11 -20.50 -4.05 5.72
N ILE A 12 -20.83 -3.63 4.49
CA ILE A 12 -20.15 -4.12 3.27
C ILE A 12 -18.67 -3.75 3.31
N ALA A 13 -18.32 -2.50 3.66
CA ALA A 13 -16.94 -2.06 3.73
C ALA A 13 -16.13 -2.85 4.76
N ALA A 14 -16.74 -3.19 5.90
CA ALA A 14 -16.13 -4.01 6.94
C ALA A 14 -15.88 -5.45 6.47
N GLN A 15 -16.87 -6.09 5.83
CA GLN A 15 -16.71 -7.44 5.26
C GLN A 15 -15.66 -7.49 4.16
N GLU A 16 -15.63 -6.47 3.30
CA GLU A 16 -14.57 -6.30 2.29
C GLU A 16 -13.19 -6.08 2.93
N ALA A 17 -13.15 -5.39 4.09
CA ALA A 17 -11.93 -5.19 4.88
C ALA A 17 -11.39 -6.47 5.46
N GLU A 18 -12.28 -7.33 5.94
CA GLU A 18 -11.95 -8.65 6.42
C GLU A 18 -11.61 -9.64 5.30
N ARG A 19 -11.90 -9.28 4.04
CA ARG A 19 -11.85 -10.20 2.90
C ARG A 19 -12.72 -11.45 3.14
N SER A 20 -13.79 -11.30 3.92
CA SER A 20 -14.73 -12.38 4.24
C SER A 20 -15.79 -12.62 3.16
N ARG A 21 -15.77 -11.81 2.09
CA ARG A 21 -16.63 -11.97 0.92
C ARG A 21 -16.11 -13.04 -0.03
N GLU A 22 -16.87 -14.13 -0.15
CA GLU A 22 -16.57 -15.23 -1.07
C GLU A 22 -16.92 -14.90 -2.54
N ASP A 23 -17.81 -13.93 -2.78
CA ASP A 23 -18.37 -13.64 -4.11
C ASP A 23 -17.47 -12.76 -5.00
N VAL A 24 -16.65 -11.89 -4.39
CA VAL A 24 -15.68 -11.06 -5.12
C VAL A 24 -14.36 -10.93 -4.34
N PRO A 25 -13.47 -11.95 -4.40
CA PRO A 25 -12.23 -11.96 -3.62
C PRO A 25 -11.39 -10.69 -3.85
N GLY A 26 -11.14 -9.95 -2.77
CA GLY A 26 -10.24 -8.79 -2.75
C GLY A 26 -10.75 -7.52 -3.44
N ALA A 27 -12.00 -7.48 -3.93
CA ALA A 27 -12.57 -6.25 -4.47
C ALA A 27 -13.10 -5.33 -3.36
N ARG A 28 -12.89 -4.02 -3.53
CA ARG A 28 -13.50 -2.98 -2.70
C ARG A 28 -14.59 -2.30 -3.51
N THR A 29 -15.85 -2.58 -3.19
CA THR A 29 -17.00 -1.91 -3.82
C THR A 29 -17.38 -0.64 -3.07
N VAL A 30 -17.18 -0.61 -1.74
CA VAL A 30 -17.33 0.60 -0.94
C VAL A 30 -15.97 1.28 -0.79
N CYS A 31 -15.78 2.35 -1.56
CA CYS A 31 -14.55 3.12 -1.62
C CYS A 31 -14.41 4.15 -0.48
N GLY A 32 -15.47 4.33 0.31
CA GLY A 32 -15.53 5.26 1.43
C GLY A 32 -16.71 6.21 1.34
N TRP A 33 -16.73 7.16 2.27
CA TRP A 33 -17.78 8.15 2.47
C TRP A 33 -17.18 9.53 2.42
N LEU A 34 -17.71 10.36 1.52
CA LEU A 34 -17.34 11.75 1.39
C LEU A 34 -18.43 12.62 2.01
N PHE A 35 -18.08 13.35 3.06
CA PHE A 35 -18.94 14.35 3.68
C PHE A 35 -18.48 15.73 3.23
N THR A 36 -19.36 16.50 2.60
CA THR A 36 -19.02 17.83 2.08
C THR A 36 -20.24 18.73 1.96
N SER A 37 -20.02 20.04 2.03
CA SER A 37 -21.01 21.07 1.71
C SER A 37 -21.09 21.37 0.19
N ALA A 38 -20.15 20.85 -0.61
CA ALA A 38 -20.10 21.06 -2.05
C ALA A 38 -21.21 20.28 -2.78
N SER A 39 -21.63 20.79 -3.95
CA SER A 39 -22.58 20.07 -4.81
C SER A 39 -21.94 18.81 -5.40
N ALA A 40 -22.76 17.78 -5.66
CA ALA A 40 -22.31 16.54 -6.29
C ALA A 40 -21.55 16.77 -7.61
N SER A 41 -21.94 17.78 -8.41
CA SER A 41 -21.25 18.17 -9.64
C SER A 41 -19.83 18.70 -9.40
N LYS A 42 -19.63 19.51 -8.35
CA LYS A 42 -18.31 20.03 -7.97
C LYS A 42 -17.43 18.90 -7.45
N VAL A 43 -17.99 18.01 -6.64
CA VAL A 43 -17.31 16.79 -6.18
C VAL A 43 -16.86 15.95 -7.36
N ALA A 44 -17.75 15.62 -8.28
CA ALA A 44 -17.42 14.78 -9.44
C ALA A 44 -16.34 15.43 -10.33
N ALA A 45 -16.43 16.74 -10.58
CA ALA A 45 -15.43 17.47 -11.36
C ALA A 45 -14.05 17.47 -10.67
N HIS A 46 -14.01 17.73 -9.36
CA HIS A 46 -12.79 17.67 -8.56
C HIS A 46 -12.20 16.26 -8.52
N LEU A 47 -13.08 15.25 -8.41
CA LEU A 47 -12.62 13.87 -8.39
C LEU A 47 -11.94 13.49 -9.71
N ALA A 48 -12.57 13.85 -10.83
CA ALA A 48 -12.08 13.60 -12.17
C ALA A 48 -10.77 14.35 -12.48
N SER A 49 -10.61 15.59 -12.00
CA SER A 49 -9.38 16.36 -12.25
C SER A 49 -8.15 15.74 -11.59
N ASN A 50 -8.32 15.05 -10.47
CA ASN A 50 -7.23 14.36 -9.76
C ASN A 50 -7.07 12.89 -10.16
N ALA A 51 -7.97 12.35 -10.98
CA ALA A 51 -7.97 10.93 -11.36
C ALA A 51 -6.90 10.57 -12.40
N LEU A 52 -6.21 11.54 -12.99
CA LEU A 52 -5.19 11.30 -14.00
C LEU A 52 -3.80 11.64 -13.46
N LEU A 53 -2.99 10.61 -13.22
CA LEU A 53 -1.58 10.78 -12.96
C LEU A 53 -0.83 10.87 -14.29
N ARG A 54 -0.17 12.00 -14.54
CA ARG A 54 0.68 12.19 -15.72
C ARG A 54 2.14 12.02 -15.30
N SER A 55 2.82 11.08 -15.93
CA SER A 55 4.28 10.94 -15.93
C SER A 55 4.81 11.36 -17.31
N ALA A 56 6.12 11.61 -17.42
CA ALA A 56 6.78 12.06 -18.65
C ALA A 56 6.45 11.20 -19.88
N GLU A 57 6.23 9.89 -19.68
CA GLU A 57 5.98 8.95 -20.77
C GLU A 57 4.53 8.47 -20.89
N ARG A 58 3.71 8.60 -19.82
CA ARG A 58 2.38 7.95 -19.76
C ARG A 58 1.41 8.71 -18.86
N ALA A 59 0.13 8.65 -19.21
CA ALA A 59 -0.97 8.99 -18.31
C ALA A 59 -1.61 7.70 -17.77
N ARG A 60 -1.85 7.64 -16.47
CA ARG A 60 -2.54 6.51 -15.83
C ARG A 60 -3.67 7.00 -14.93
N LEU A 61 -4.68 6.15 -14.77
CA LEU A 61 -5.76 6.41 -13.84
C LEU A 61 -5.24 6.25 -12.41
N LEU A 62 -5.17 7.35 -11.67
CA LEU A 62 -4.98 7.36 -10.23
C LEU A 62 -6.32 7.05 -9.57
N ARG A 63 -6.56 5.78 -9.28
CA ARG A 63 -7.76 5.32 -8.56
C ARG A 63 -7.64 5.61 -7.06
N TYR A 64 -7.37 6.85 -6.68
CA TYR A 64 -7.17 7.22 -5.27
C TYR A 64 -8.41 7.01 -4.41
N TRP A 65 -9.60 6.85 -5.02
CA TRP A 65 -10.78 6.41 -4.30
C TRP A 65 -10.74 4.95 -3.85
N ASP A 66 -9.90 4.09 -4.44
CA ASP A 66 -9.71 2.73 -3.94
C ASP A 66 -9.07 2.81 -2.55
N PRO A 67 -9.69 2.26 -1.48
CA PRO A 67 -9.19 2.37 -0.11
C PRO A 67 -7.73 1.93 0.02
N ARG A 68 -7.31 0.94 -0.77
CA ARG A 68 -5.94 0.43 -0.75
C ARG A 68 -4.92 1.39 -1.35
N VAL A 69 -5.33 2.16 -2.36
CA VAL A 69 -4.51 3.23 -2.92
C VAL A 69 -4.53 4.43 -1.98
N MET A 70 -5.68 4.72 -1.37
CA MET A 70 -5.81 5.81 -0.40
C MET A 70 -4.95 5.58 0.85
N ASP A 71 -4.81 4.35 1.33
CA ASP A 71 -3.92 4.01 2.45
C ASP A 71 -2.45 4.40 2.14
N LEU A 72 -1.96 4.02 0.95
CA LEU A 72 -0.62 4.39 0.49
C LEU A 72 -0.49 5.91 0.29
N MET A 73 -1.48 6.55 -0.32
CA MET A 73 -1.50 8.01 -0.51
C MET A 73 -1.46 8.74 0.84
N ARG A 74 -2.32 8.38 1.78
CA ARG A 74 -2.37 8.95 3.12
C ARG A 74 -1.01 8.87 3.82
N ALA A 75 -0.28 7.79 3.63
CA ALA A 75 1.05 7.63 4.21
C ALA A 75 2.11 8.55 3.58
N MET A 76 2.04 8.84 2.27
CA MET A 76 3.07 9.60 1.54
C MET A 76 2.76 11.08 1.31
N LEU A 77 1.49 11.52 1.38
CA LEU A 77 1.12 12.89 1.05
C LEU A 77 1.55 13.86 2.15
N SER A 78 2.15 14.97 1.76
CA SER A 78 2.31 16.12 2.65
C SER A 78 0.95 16.74 3.00
N PRO A 79 0.83 17.52 4.08
CA PRO A 79 -0.41 18.22 4.42
C PRO A 79 -0.96 19.08 3.27
N HIS A 80 -0.08 19.75 2.53
CA HIS A 80 -0.47 20.54 1.36
C HIS A 80 -1.03 19.68 0.22
N GLN A 81 -0.41 18.54 -0.07
CA GLN A 81 -0.91 17.62 -1.11
C GLN A 81 -2.21 16.93 -0.69
N ALA A 82 -2.34 16.57 0.59
CA ALA A 82 -3.60 16.07 1.16
C ALA A 82 -4.72 17.10 0.99
N HIS A 83 -4.44 18.38 1.28
CA HIS A 83 -5.38 19.47 1.05
C HIS A 83 -5.72 19.62 -0.44
N ALA A 84 -4.75 19.56 -1.35
CA ALA A 84 -4.98 19.63 -2.80
C ALA A 84 -5.82 18.46 -3.33
N LEU A 85 -5.58 17.24 -2.82
CA LEU A 85 -6.37 16.06 -3.15
C LEU A 85 -7.82 16.21 -2.68
N MET A 86 -8.02 16.73 -1.46
CA MET A 86 -9.36 16.93 -0.90
C MET A 86 -10.10 18.10 -1.56
N GLY A 87 -9.44 19.25 -1.72
CA GLY A 87 -9.82 20.47 -2.46
C GLY A 87 -11.12 21.17 -2.07
N LEU A 88 -12.04 20.45 -1.43
CA LEU A 88 -13.35 20.86 -0.97
C LEU A 88 -13.34 20.79 0.55
N GLU A 89 -14.12 21.65 1.22
CA GLU A 89 -14.46 21.47 2.65
C GLU A 89 -15.15 20.12 2.81
N SER A 90 -14.33 19.11 3.09
CA SER A 90 -14.75 17.73 3.01
C SER A 90 -13.89 16.84 3.89
N GLY A 91 -14.54 15.81 4.41
CA GLY A 91 -13.89 14.67 5.04
C GLY A 91 -14.15 13.42 4.21
N TRP A 92 -13.09 12.74 3.83
CA TRP A 92 -13.15 11.41 3.25
C TRP A 92 -12.86 10.40 4.36
N TYR A 93 -13.72 9.41 4.48
CA TYR A 93 -13.57 8.31 5.43
C TYR A 93 -13.61 7.00 4.67
N TRP A 94 -12.77 6.04 5.01
CA TRP A 94 -12.79 4.71 4.40
C TRP A 94 -12.38 3.67 5.43
N THR A 95 -12.80 2.42 5.20
CA THR A 95 -12.36 1.30 6.04
C THR A 95 -11.02 0.82 5.50
N GLY A 96 -9.96 0.98 6.30
CA GLY A 96 -8.62 0.52 5.97
C GLY A 96 -8.54 -1.00 5.97
N ARG A 97 -7.41 -1.53 5.47
CA ARG A 97 -7.15 -2.98 5.51
C ARG A 97 -6.99 -3.52 6.93
N ASP A 98 -6.55 -2.68 7.85
CA ASP A 98 -6.49 -2.93 9.29
C ASP A 98 -7.86 -2.99 9.98
N LYS A 99 -8.96 -2.89 9.21
CA LYS A 99 -10.36 -2.90 9.68
C LYS A 99 -10.71 -1.68 10.53
N THR A 100 -9.90 -0.63 10.50
CA THR A 100 -10.16 0.63 11.19
C THR A 100 -10.69 1.68 10.23
N LEU A 101 -11.34 2.71 10.79
CA LEU A 101 -11.80 3.85 10.01
C LEU A 101 -10.64 4.83 9.82
N HIS A 102 -10.19 4.98 8.58
CA HIS A 102 -9.20 5.99 8.19
C HIS A 102 -9.90 7.24 7.70
N THR A 103 -9.18 8.36 7.75
CA THR A 103 -9.71 9.64 7.28
C THR A 103 -8.64 10.52 6.65
N LEU A 104 -9.10 11.30 5.67
CA LEU A 104 -8.39 12.43 5.09
C LEU A 104 -9.33 13.63 5.14
N THR A 105 -8.92 14.69 5.82
CA THR A 105 -9.73 15.90 5.99
C THR A 105 -8.96 17.09 5.45
N SER A 106 -9.65 17.98 4.74
CA SER A 106 -9.14 19.33 4.49
C SER A 106 -9.18 20.10 5.82
N ARG A 107 -8.10 20.03 6.63
CA ARG A 107 -7.97 20.93 7.78
C ARG A 107 -7.60 22.31 7.28
N ASP A 108 -8.16 23.31 7.95
CA ASP A 108 -8.22 24.74 7.61
C ASP A 108 -6.85 25.44 7.73
N GLU A 109 -5.81 24.89 7.11
CA GLU A 109 -4.49 25.52 7.05
C GLU A 109 -4.45 26.54 5.92
N GLY A 110 -5.13 27.66 6.18
CA GLY A 110 -5.00 28.89 5.43
C GLY A 110 -5.77 28.88 4.11
N ARG A 111 -6.37 30.02 3.80
CA ARG A 111 -6.93 30.35 2.50
C ARG A 111 -5.82 30.41 1.44
N GLY A 112 -5.22 29.27 1.12
CA GLY A 112 -4.27 29.10 0.03
C GLY A 112 -5.02 28.79 -1.25
N LEU A 113 -4.50 29.26 -2.39
CA LEU A 113 -5.04 28.92 -3.71
C LEU A 113 -5.29 27.41 -3.80
N HIS A 114 -6.44 27.01 -4.37
CA HIS A 114 -6.67 25.64 -4.82
C HIS A 114 -5.55 25.26 -5.82
N THR A 115 -4.51 24.59 -5.33
CA THR A 115 -3.45 24.05 -6.16
C THR A 115 -3.87 22.67 -6.65
N ALA A 116 -3.55 22.36 -7.90
CA ALA A 116 -3.71 21.01 -8.41
C ALA A 116 -2.82 20.04 -7.59
N LEU A 117 -3.25 18.79 -7.46
CA LEU A 117 -2.41 17.77 -6.85
C LEU A 117 -1.16 17.55 -7.70
N HIS A 118 0.01 17.86 -7.13
CA HIS A 118 1.30 17.55 -7.73
C HIS A 118 2.01 16.52 -6.84
N LEU A 119 2.33 15.36 -7.43
CA LEU A 119 3.14 14.33 -6.79
C LEU A 119 4.59 14.42 -7.28
N THR A 120 5.56 14.13 -6.42
CA THR A 120 6.96 14.03 -6.81
C THR A 120 7.22 12.75 -7.59
N ASP A 121 8.31 12.68 -8.35
CA ASP A 121 8.71 11.46 -9.07
C ASP A 121 8.89 10.27 -8.12
N GLU A 122 9.38 10.52 -6.91
CA GLU A 122 9.49 9.50 -5.85
C GLU A 122 8.11 8.98 -5.42
N GLN A 123 7.14 9.86 -5.17
CA GLN A 123 5.77 9.46 -4.83
C GLN A 123 5.09 8.71 -5.98
N ILE A 124 5.36 9.11 -7.23
CA ILE A 124 4.88 8.38 -8.41
C ILE A 124 5.48 6.97 -8.46
N ALA A 125 6.78 6.83 -8.25
CA ALA A 125 7.46 5.53 -8.23
C ALA A 125 6.92 4.62 -7.11
N LEU A 126 6.58 5.18 -5.94
CA LEU A 126 5.92 4.45 -4.85
C LEU A 126 4.51 3.98 -5.24
N LEU A 127 3.71 4.85 -5.87
CA LEU A 127 2.37 4.49 -6.37
C LEU A 127 2.42 3.39 -7.43
N GLU A 128 3.45 3.34 -8.26
CA GLU A 128 3.65 2.25 -9.22
C GLU A 128 3.85 0.89 -8.54
N GLN A 129 4.28 0.87 -7.28
CA GLN A 129 4.40 -0.36 -6.49
C GLN A 129 3.08 -0.79 -5.84
N ALA A 130 2.00 0.00 -5.93
CA ALA A 130 0.73 -0.30 -5.28
C ALA A 130 0.17 -1.71 -5.57
N PRO A 131 0.27 -2.28 -6.79
CA PRO A 131 -0.15 -3.67 -7.03
C PRO A 131 0.64 -4.69 -6.19
N HIS A 132 1.97 -4.57 -6.16
CA HIS A 132 2.86 -5.46 -5.39
C HIS A 132 2.64 -5.31 -3.88
N ILE A 133 2.52 -4.06 -3.39
CA ILE A 133 2.20 -3.76 -1.99
C ILE A 133 0.88 -4.43 -1.61
N ASN A 134 -0.16 -4.26 -2.44
CA ASN A 134 -1.45 -4.87 -2.19
C ASN A 134 -1.41 -6.39 -2.20
N ARG A 135 -0.61 -6.98 -3.09
CA ARG A 135 -0.46 -8.44 -3.14
C ARG A 135 0.23 -8.99 -1.89
N VAL A 136 1.28 -8.34 -1.41
CA VAL A 136 1.95 -8.71 -0.15
C VAL A 136 1.00 -8.58 1.04
N LEU A 137 0.30 -7.44 1.15
CA LEU A 137 -0.68 -7.23 2.24
C LEU A 137 -1.85 -8.22 2.17
N ASP A 138 -2.31 -8.59 0.97
CA ASP A 138 -3.31 -9.64 0.79
C ASP A 138 -2.81 -10.98 1.35
N ILE A 139 -1.58 -11.38 1.02
CA ILE A 139 -1.00 -12.64 1.53
C ILE A 139 -0.86 -12.61 3.04
N LEU A 140 -0.32 -11.51 3.61
CA LEU A 140 -0.17 -11.36 5.05
C LEU A 140 -1.51 -11.45 5.78
N GLN A 141 -2.54 -10.83 5.21
CA GLN A 141 -3.90 -10.89 5.75
C GLN A 141 -4.48 -12.31 5.67
N ASP A 142 -4.32 -12.97 4.53
CA ASP A 142 -4.84 -14.32 4.29
C ASP A 142 -4.13 -15.37 5.18
N THR A 143 -2.88 -15.11 5.62
CA THR A 143 -2.14 -15.94 6.58
C THR A 143 -2.26 -15.50 8.04
N GLY A 144 -3.11 -14.50 8.33
CA GLY A 144 -3.45 -14.10 9.69
C GLY A 144 -2.47 -13.15 10.38
N HIS A 145 -1.54 -12.52 9.64
CA HIS A 145 -0.69 -11.47 10.19
C HIS A 145 -1.45 -10.15 10.34
N ASP A 146 -1.03 -9.35 11.33
CA ASP A 146 -1.54 -8.00 11.52
C ASP A 146 -0.99 -7.05 10.45
N VAL A 147 -1.78 -6.83 9.41
CA VAL A 147 -1.47 -5.89 8.32
C VAL A 147 -1.49 -4.43 8.75
N GLY A 148 -2.12 -4.08 9.89
CA GLY A 148 -2.10 -2.71 10.43
C GLY A 148 -0.73 -2.31 10.98
N ALA A 149 0.10 -3.29 11.36
CA ALA A 149 1.46 -3.06 11.82
C ALA A 149 2.47 -2.85 10.66
N VAL A 150 2.07 -3.09 9.41
CA VAL A 150 2.97 -3.00 8.25
C VAL A 150 2.93 -1.59 7.67
N ASP A 151 4.06 -0.87 7.72
CA ASP A 151 4.20 0.43 7.04
C ASP A 151 4.20 0.22 5.50
N PRO A 152 3.19 0.73 4.76
CA PRO A 152 3.13 0.58 3.31
C PRO A 152 4.31 1.26 2.59
N LEU A 153 4.89 2.33 3.16
CA LEU A 153 6.08 2.98 2.58
C LEU A 153 7.32 2.14 2.78
N HIS A 154 7.46 1.50 3.94
CA HIS A 154 8.52 0.52 4.17
C HIS A 154 8.45 -0.62 3.17
N LEU A 155 7.25 -1.20 3.00
CA LEU A 155 7.04 -2.27 2.04
C LEU A 155 7.38 -1.84 0.60
N ALA A 156 6.97 -0.63 0.19
CA ALA A 156 7.33 -0.06 -1.10
C ALA A 156 8.86 0.06 -1.28
N ARG A 157 9.58 0.52 -0.23
CA ARG A 157 11.05 0.60 -0.24
C ARG A 157 11.68 -0.78 -0.40
N CYS A 158 11.19 -1.80 0.31
CA CYS A 158 11.69 -3.17 0.18
C CYS A 158 11.53 -3.72 -1.25
N ILE A 159 10.38 -3.48 -1.89
CA ILE A 159 10.14 -3.88 -3.28
C ILE A 159 11.15 -3.20 -4.22
N CYS A 160 11.35 -1.89 -4.07
CA CYS A 160 12.32 -1.13 -4.86
C CYS A 160 13.76 -1.62 -4.64
N GLN A 161 14.14 -1.90 -3.40
CA GLN A 161 15.47 -2.41 -3.04
C GLN A 161 15.73 -3.78 -3.66
N GLY A 162 14.78 -4.72 -3.54
CA GLY A 162 14.90 -6.05 -4.15
C GLY A 162 15.05 -5.99 -5.66
N ARG A 163 14.25 -5.12 -6.32
CA ARG A 163 14.37 -4.88 -7.78
C ARG A 163 15.75 -4.40 -8.18
N GLN A 164 16.34 -3.47 -7.43
CA GLN A 164 17.66 -2.92 -7.72
C GLN A 164 18.79 -3.91 -7.42
N ALA A 165 18.69 -4.66 -6.33
CA ALA A 165 19.75 -5.56 -5.87
C ALA A 165 19.83 -6.86 -6.67
N TRP A 166 18.67 -7.39 -7.10
CA TRP A 166 18.58 -8.75 -7.65
C TRP A 166 17.97 -8.82 -9.05
N ALA A 167 17.62 -7.68 -9.65
CA ALA A 167 17.11 -7.55 -11.02
C ALA A 167 15.93 -8.48 -11.33
N PHE A 168 15.02 -8.66 -10.36
CA PHE A 168 13.82 -9.48 -10.51
C PHE A 168 13.02 -9.08 -11.75
N SER A 169 12.54 -10.11 -12.45
CA SER A 169 11.92 -9.97 -13.77
C SER A 169 10.41 -10.18 -13.73
N ASP A 170 9.90 -10.82 -12.68
CA ASP A 170 8.48 -11.08 -12.51
C ASP A 170 7.90 -10.53 -11.18
N GLU A 171 6.58 -10.41 -11.14
CA GLU A 171 5.82 -9.92 -9.98
C GLU A 171 5.96 -10.85 -8.76
N HIS A 172 6.06 -12.15 -8.99
CA HIS A 172 6.08 -13.16 -7.93
C HIS A 172 7.37 -13.07 -7.11
N GLU A 173 8.51 -12.84 -7.77
CA GLU A 173 9.81 -12.59 -7.13
C GLU A 173 9.77 -11.36 -6.21
N HIS A 174 9.18 -10.26 -6.70
CA HIS A 174 9.02 -9.04 -5.90
C HIS A 174 8.18 -9.29 -4.64
N VAL A 175 7.09 -10.06 -4.76
CA VAL A 175 6.20 -10.38 -3.65
C VAL A 175 6.91 -11.26 -2.62
N ILE A 176 7.63 -12.32 -3.04
CA ILE A 176 8.35 -13.19 -2.10
C ILE A 176 9.45 -12.41 -1.38
N TYR A 177 10.24 -11.61 -2.09
CA TYR A 177 11.28 -10.78 -1.48
C TYR A 177 10.70 -9.86 -0.41
N ALA A 178 9.62 -9.16 -0.76
CA ALA A 178 8.97 -8.22 0.13
C ALA A 178 8.34 -8.89 1.36
N LEU A 179 7.80 -10.11 1.22
CA LEU A 179 7.35 -10.92 2.36
C LEU A 179 8.50 -11.24 3.32
N HIS A 180 9.68 -11.61 2.81
CA HIS A 180 10.85 -11.84 3.66
C HIS A 180 11.34 -10.56 4.35
N CYS A 181 11.29 -9.41 3.67
CA CYS A 181 11.61 -8.13 4.29
C CYS A 181 10.72 -7.83 5.51
N VAL A 182 9.42 -8.10 5.40
CA VAL A 182 8.44 -7.81 6.47
C VAL A 182 8.45 -8.87 7.57
N LEU A 183 8.53 -10.15 7.21
CA LEU A 183 8.39 -11.27 8.15
C LEU A 183 9.71 -11.67 8.84
N VAL A 184 10.85 -11.39 8.21
CA VAL A 184 12.17 -11.79 8.72
C VAL A 184 12.97 -10.57 9.15
N HIS A 185 13.37 -9.73 8.18
CA HIS A 185 14.20 -8.54 8.41
C HIS A 185 14.27 -7.73 7.11
N GLU A 186 14.19 -6.40 7.21
CA GLU A 186 14.33 -5.47 6.08
C GLU A 186 15.61 -5.62 5.22
N GLN A 187 16.65 -6.28 5.74
CA GLN A 187 17.94 -6.51 5.09
C GLN A 187 18.33 -8.00 5.15
N PHE A 188 17.34 -8.91 5.17
CA PHE A 188 17.57 -10.36 5.23
C PHE A 188 18.52 -10.84 4.12
N ASP A 189 18.46 -10.21 2.94
CA ASP A 189 19.28 -10.51 1.78
C ASP A 189 20.74 -10.05 1.92
N ARG A 190 21.07 -9.28 2.96
CA ARG A 190 22.44 -8.90 3.32
C ARG A 190 23.09 -9.86 4.30
N LEU A 191 22.32 -10.78 4.90
CA LEU A 191 22.88 -11.85 5.73
C LEU A 191 23.87 -12.67 4.89
N PRO A 192 25.10 -12.93 5.36
CA PRO A 192 26.14 -13.54 4.55
C PRO A 192 25.71 -14.83 3.85
N ASP A 193 25.06 -15.73 4.58
CA ASP A 193 24.63 -17.03 4.02
C ASP A 193 23.53 -16.88 2.98
N VAL A 194 22.53 -16.02 3.25
CA VAL A 194 21.44 -15.72 2.31
C VAL A 194 21.99 -15.05 1.05
N ARG A 195 22.82 -14.02 1.21
CA ARG A 195 23.41 -13.28 0.10
C ARG A 195 24.25 -14.18 -0.80
N ASN A 196 25.06 -15.05 -0.20
CA ASN A 196 25.90 -16.00 -0.93
C ASN A 196 25.01 -16.97 -1.72
N ALA A 197 23.97 -17.52 -1.11
CA ALA A 197 23.05 -18.44 -1.78
C ALA A 197 22.32 -17.76 -2.96
N MET A 198 21.80 -16.55 -2.75
CA MET A 198 21.13 -15.75 -3.79
C MET A 198 22.08 -15.42 -4.96
N THR A 199 23.32 -15.04 -4.66
CA THR A 199 24.34 -14.73 -5.68
C THR A 199 24.70 -15.96 -6.52
N VAL A 200 24.78 -17.14 -5.90
CA VAL A 200 25.03 -18.40 -6.63
C VAL A 200 23.92 -18.69 -7.63
N GLU A 201 22.65 -18.53 -7.27
CA GLU A 201 21.53 -18.73 -8.21
C GLU A 201 21.61 -17.78 -9.41
N VAL A 202 21.85 -16.49 -9.17
CA VAL A 202 22.00 -15.48 -10.22
C VAL A 202 23.17 -15.80 -11.14
N SER A 203 24.32 -16.25 -10.60
CA SER A 203 25.49 -16.64 -11.40
C SER A 203 25.23 -17.81 -12.34
N GLN A 204 24.19 -18.60 -12.05
CA GLN A 204 23.77 -19.75 -12.85
C GLN A 204 22.57 -19.40 -13.76
N GLY A 205 22.22 -18.11 -13.87
CA GLY A 205 21.12 -17.63 -14.71
C GLY A 205 19.74 -17.95 -14.15
N ARG A 206 19.62 -18.22 -12.84
CA ARG A 206 18.35 -18.51 -12.17
C ARG A 206 17.92 -17.35 -11.26
N SER A 207 16.66 -17.37 -10.85
CA SER A 207 16.10 -16.41 -9.90
C SER A 207 16.85 -16.46 -8.56
N ALA A 208 17.17 -15.30 -8.00
CA ALA A 208 17.75 -15.23 -6.66
C ALA A 208 16.78 -15.74 -5.58
N ILE A 209 15.47 -15.69 -5.82
CA ILE A 209 14.45 -16.14 -4.86
C ILE A 209 14.47 -17.64 -4.65
N THR A 210 14.85 -18.44 -5.65
CA THR A 210 15.01 -19.89 -5.50
C THR A 210 16.03 -20.26 -4.41
N ALA A 211 16.96 -19.36 -4.07
CA ALA A 211 17.91 -19.59 -2.99
C ALA A 211 17.26 -19.65 -1.60
N LEU A 212 16.09 -19.02 -1.44
CA LEU A 212 15.42 -18.91 -0.14
C LEU A 212 14.87 -20.26 0.34
N ASP A 213 14.50 -21.14 -0.60
CA ASP A 213 14.03 -22.51 -0.31
C ASP A 213 15.10 -23.39 0.35
N ARG A 214 16.37 -22.96 0.37
CA ARG A 214 17.46 -23.67 1.05
C ARG A 214 17.43 -23.48 2.57
N PHE A 215 16.69 -22.48 3.06
CA PHE A 215 16.60 -22.14 4.47
C PHE A 215 15.22 -22.57 4.99
N ASP A 216 15.20 -23.28 6.10
CA ASP A 216 13.95 -23.77 6.72
C ASP A 216 13.28 -22.69 7.59
N ASP A 217 12.05 -22.98 8.01
CA ASP A 217 11.30 -22.08 8.90
C ASP A 217 12.04 -21.80 10.21
N THR A 218 12.79 -22.78 10.73
CA THR A 218 13.60 -22.65 11.95
C THR A 218 14.65 -21.56 11.79
N TYR A 219 15.37 -21.56 10.66
CA TYR A 219 16.35 -20.53 10.33
C TYR A 219 15.70 -19.15 10.29
N TRP A 220 14.60 -19.01 9.54
CA TRP A 220 13.93 -17.71 9.38
C TRP A 220 13.36 -17.18 10.70
N GLN A 221 12.76 -18.04 11.53
CA GLN A 221 12.27 -17.67 12.85
C GLN A 221 13.40 -17.22 13.79
N SER A 222 14.58 -17.85 13.72
CA SER A 222 15.72 -17.45 14.54
C SER A 222 16.19 -16.02 14.20
N MET A 223 16.14 -15.65 12.92
CA MET A 223 16.51 -14.31 12.45
C MET A 223 15.46 -13.27 12.85
N ALA A 224 14.17 -13.57 12.64
CA ALA A 224 13.07 -12.70 13.05
C ALA A 224 13.10 -12.39 14.56
N ASN A 225 13.32 -13.41 15.39
CA ASN A 225 13.38 -13.26 16.85
C ASN A 225 14.61 -12.47 17.33
N SER A 226 15.72 -12.51 16.58
CA SER A 226 16.94 -11.77 16.92
C SER A 226 16.73 -10.25 16.75
N GLN A 227 15.93 -9.84 15.76
CA GLN A 227 15.53 -8.46 15.53
C GLN A 227 14.62 -7.90 16.63
N SER A 228 13.58 -8.65 17.04
CA SER A 228 12.63 -8.19 18.06
C SER A 228 13.30 -7.86 19.40
N ARG A 229 14.43 -8.54 19.70
CA ARG A 229 15.22 -8.29 20.92
C ARG A 229 16.11 -7.05 20.82
N MET A 230 16.57 -6.69 19.61
CA MET A 230 17.40 -5.50 19.39
C MET A 230 16.57 -4.21 19.31
N GLY A 231 15.30 -4.27 18.91
CA GLY A 231 14.40 -3.11 18.87
C GLY A 231 13.77 -2.73 20.23
N GLN A 232 14.01 -3.52 21.29
CA GLN A 232 13.49 -3.29 22.65
C GLN A 232 14.57 -2.82 23.66
N ALA A 233 15.82 -2.66 23.21
CA ALA A 233 16.95 -2.20 24.01
C ALA A 233 17.36 -0.78 23.61
#